data_AF-A0A2A5YLZ7-F1
#
_entry.id   AF-A0A2A5YLZ7-F1
#
_cell.length_a   1.000
_cell.length_b   1.000
_cell.length_c   1.000
_cell.angle_alpha   90.00
_cell.angle_beta   90.00
_cell.angle_gamma   90.00
#
_symmetry.space_group_name_H-M   'P 1'
#
loop_
_entity.id
_entity.type
_entity.pdbx_description
1 polymer ?
#
loop_
_entity_poly.entity_id
_entity_poly.type
_entity_poly.pdbx_seq_one_letter_code
_entity_poly.pdbx_strand_id
1 'polypeptide(L)'
;MSEERQPEGVARLRWQLARQLMTHLALEDRLLYPALKRSADLRMRDQAAALEQEIGALGAIFNSYMASWTDDRIAREWPGFCAETREILRALTDRVGREDRLFGTLADGRTSGPPPAARSA
;
A
#
# COMPACT_ATOMS: atom_id res chain seq x y z
N MET A 1 -5.94 -16.17 -24.91
CA MET A 1 -6.89 -15.68 -25.95
C MET A 1 -8.17 -15.20 -25.27
N SER A 2 -8.14 -14.03 -24.60
CA SER A 2 -9.34 -13.31 -24.08
C SER A 2 -9.06 -11.83 -23.73
N GLU A 3 -7.82 -11.33 -23.84
CA GLU A 3 -7.46 -9.97 -23.43
C GLU A 3 -7.74 -8.90 -24.49
N GLU A 4 -8.40 -9.20 -25.61
CA GLU A 4 -8.65 -8.22 -26.70
C GLU A 4 -9.87 -7.31 -26.48
N ARG A 5 -10.66 -7.54 -25.43
CA ARG A 5 -11.84 -6.70 -25.13
C ARG A 5 -11.52 -5.63 -24.10
N GLN A 6 -11.79 -4.36 -24.46
CA GLN A 6 -11.81 -3.25 -23.52
C GLN A 6 -13.09 -3.29 -22.68
N PRO A 7 -12.99 -3.47 -21.35
CA PRO A 7 -14.13 -3.38 -20.48
C PRO A 7 -14.52 -1.91 -20.32
N GLU A 8 -15.76 -1.59 -20.67
CA GLU A 8 -16.37 -0.31 -20.32
C GLU A 8 -16.25 -0.06 -18.82
N GLY A 9 -15.80 1.14 -18.44
CA GLY A 9 -15.71 1.55 -17.03
C GLY A 9 -14.37 1.29 -16.34
N VAL A 10 -13.34 0.80 -17.05
CA VAL A 10 -11.98 0.68 -16.47
C VAL A 10 -11.42 2.01 -15.96
N ALA A 11 -11.71 3.10 -16.68
CA ALA A 11 -11.32 4.46 -16.27
C ALA A 11 -11.90 4.83 -14.89
N ARG A 12 -13.17 4.54 -14.67
CA ARG A 12 -13.85 4.76 -13.38
C ARG A 12 -13.24 3.92 -12.26
N LEU A 13 -12.95 2.64 -12.51
CA LEU A 13 -12.31 1.77 -11.52
C LEU A 13 -10.91 2.29 -11.14
N ARG A 14 -10.14 2.77 -12.13
CA ARG A 14 -8.83 3.38 -11.89
C ARG A 14 -8.91 4.61 -10.99
N TRP A 15 -9.87 5.49 -11.24
CA TRP A 15 -10.08 6.67 -10.38
C TRP A 15 -10.53 6.30 -8.97
N GLN A 16 -11.37 5.27 -8.82
CA GLN A 16 -11.75 4.75 -7.50
C GLN A 16 -10.54 4.20 -6.75
N LEU A 17 -9.72 3.37 -7.40
CA LEU A 17 -8.47 2.86 -6.84
C LEU A 17 -7.54 4.00 -6.44
N ALA A 18 -7.34 4.99 -7.32
CA ALA A 18 -6.48 6.14 -7.05
C ALA A 18 -6.94 6.89 -5.78
N ARG A 19 -8.24 7.15 -5.65
CA ARG A 19 -8.80 7.81 -4.46
C ARG A 19 -8.57 7.00 -3.18
N GLN A 20 -8.83 5.69 -3.22
CA GLN A 20 -8.61 4.81 -2.07
C GLN A 20 -7.13 4.76 -1.69
N LEU A 21 -6.24 4.61 -2.67
CA LEU A 21 -4.80 4.58 -2.45
C LEU A 21 -4.30 5.90 -1.84
N MET A 22 -4.67 7.06 -2.40
CA MET A 22 -4.26 8.35 -1.84
C MET A 22 -4.77 8.56 -0.41
N THR A 23 -5.98 8.09 -0.10
CA THR A 23 -6.53 8.15 1.26
C THR A 23 -5.73 7.26 2.22
N HIS A 24 -5.38 6.05 1.78
CA HIS A 24 -4.53 5.12 2.52
C HIS A 24 -3.15 5.72 2.81
N LEU A 25 -2.45 6.20 1.78
CA LEU A 25 -1.14 6.84 1.92
C LEU A 25 -1.16 8.02 2.90
N ALA A 26 -2.16 8.90 2.77
CA ALA A 26 -2.29 10.06 3.64
C ALA A 26 -2.53 9.70 5.11
N LEU A 27 -3.23 8.58 5.37
CA LEU A 27 -3.42 8.07 6.73
C LEU A 27 -2.11 7.57 7.31
N GLU A 28 -1.33 6.83 6.51
CA GLU A 28 -0.09 6.24 6.98
C GLU A 28 1.00 7.29 7.24
N ASP A 29 1.15 8.27 6.36
CA ASP A 29 2.08 9.39 6.51
C ASP A 29 1.78 10.22 7.78
N ARG A 30 0.49 10.44 8.07
CA ARG A 30 0.08 11.30 9.19
C ARG A 30 0.08 10.58 10.53
N LEU A 31 -0.26 9.29 10.54
CA LEU A 31 -0.53 8.57 11.79
C LEU A 31 0.41 7.38 11.98
N LEU A 32 0.47 6.49 11.00
CA LEU A 32 1.15 5.21 11.13
C LEU A 32 2.66 5.37 11.30
N TYR A 33 3.33 5.93 10.29
CA TYR A 33 4.79 6.05 10.31
C TYR A 33 5.29 6.89 11.48
N PRO A 34 4.66 8.04 11.82
CA PRO A 34 5.02 8.78 13.03
C PRO A 34 4.86 7.99 14.33
N ALA A 35 3.83 7.13 14.44
CA ALA A 35 3.67 6.27 15.61
C ALA A 35 4.76 5.20 15.68
N LEU A 36 5.04 4.51 14.58
CA LEU A 36 6.06 3.45 14.53
C LEU A 36 7.47 3.96 14.77
N LYS A 37 7.80 5.15 14.23
CA LYS A 37 9.10 5.81 14.46
C LYS A 37 9.33 6.21 15.92
N ARG A 38 8.28 6.29 16.75
CA ARG A 38 8.36 6.53 18.20
C ARG A 38 8.44 5.25 19.04
N SER A 39 8.42 4.07 18.40
CA SER A 39 8.54 2.79 19.13
C SER A 39 9.89 2.67 19.84
N ALA A 40 9.89 2.02 21.00
CA ALA A 40 11.12 1.68 21.72
C ALA A 40 11.94 0.60 20.97
N ASP A 41 11.29 -0.20 20.12
CA ASP A 41 11.95 -1.23 19.31
C ASP A 41 12.70 -0.61 18.12
N LEU A 42 14.01 -0.81 18.08
CA LEU A 42 14.89 -0.36 16.99
C LEU A 42 14.51 -0.98 15.65
N ARG A 43 14.24 -2.29 15.60
CA ARG A 43 13.88 -2.98 14.34
C ARG A 43 12.60 -2.41 13.75
N MET A 44 11.64 -2.08 14.60
CA MET A 44 10.37 -1.51 14.20
C MET A 44 10.53 -0.11 13.60
N ARG A 45 11.41 0.71 14.17
CA ARG A 45 11.72 2.05 13.65
C ARG A 45 12.38 1.97 12.28
N ASP A 46 13.35 1.06 12.12
CA ASP A 46 14.06 0.86 10.84
C ASP A 46 13.12 0.35 9.75
N GLN A 47 12.26 -0.62 10.07
CA GLN A 47 11.26 -1.13 9.13
C GLN A 47 10.24 -0.05 8.73
N ALA A 48 9.80 0.78 9.68
CA ALA A 48 8.89 1.88 9.39
C ALA A 48 9.53 2.95 8.49
N ALA A 49 10.79 3.30 8.73
CA ALA A 49 11.51 4.25 7.89
C ALA A 49 11.72 3.71 6.45
N ALA A 50 12.04 2.43 6.31
CA ALA A 50 12.18 1.80 4.99
C ALA A 50 10.86 1.81 4.20
N LEU A 51 9.75 1.43 4.84
CA LEU A 51 8.43 1.44 4.20
C LEU A 51 7.95 2.86 3.83
N GLU A 52 8.21 3.86 4.67
CA GLU A 52 7.88 5.26 4.38
C GLU A 52 8.61 5.79 3.14
N GLN A 53 9.88 5.44 2.95
CA GLN A 53 10.62 5.83 1.74
C GLN A 53 10.09 5.12 0.48
N GLU A 54 9.73 3.84 0.58
CA GLU A 54 9.13 3.08 -0.51
C GLU A 54 7.78 3.67 -0.97
N ILE A 55 7.02 4.29 -0.05
CA ILE A 55 5.74 4.94 -0.35
C ILE A 55 5.88 6.13 -1.25
N GLY A 56 6.83 7.02 -0.96
CA GLY A 56 7.07 8.20 -1.79
C GLY A 56 7.35 7.80 -3.25
N ALA A 57 8.15 6.75 -3.42
CA ALA A 57 8.47 6.22 -4.74
C ALA A 57 7.26 5.56 -5.44
N LEU A 58 6.51 4.68 -4.75
CA LEU A 58 5.37 4.00 -5.36
C LEU A 58 4.21 4.95 -5.68
N GLY A 59 3.96 5.94 -4.81
CA GLY A 59 2.97 6.98 -5.06
C GLY A 59 3.30 7.82 -6.30
N ALA A 60 4.58 8.17 -6.49
CA ALA A 60 5.04 8.86 -7.69
C ALA A 60 4.86 8.00 -8.96
N ILE A 61 5.27 6.73 -8.91
CA ILE A 61 5.08 5.77 -10.02
C ILE A 61 3.59 5.63 -10.38
N PHE A 62 2.72 5.49 -9.38
CA PHE A 62 1.28 5.36 -9.59
C PHE A 62 0.68 6.64 -10.21
N ASN A 63 1.11 7.83 -9.77
CA ASN A 63 0.66 9.09 -10.34
C ASN A 63 1.10 9.24 -11.81
N SER A 64 2.35 8.89 -12.13
CA SER A 64 2.84 8.87 -13.51
C SER A 64 2.08 7.87 -14.37
N TYR A 65 1.82 6.67 -13.86
CA TYR A 65 0.98 5.67 -14.51
C TYR A 65 -0.43 6.23 -14.81
N MET A 66 -1.08 6.85 -13.81
CA MET A 66 -2.41 7.44 -13.98
C MET A 66 -2.43 8.53 -15.05
N ALA A 67 -1.43 9.41 -15.07
CA ALA A 67 -1.32 10.50 -16.04
C ALA A 67 -0.98 10.00 -17.46
N SER A 68 -0.18 8.94 -17.57
CA SER A 68 0.29 8.41 -18.86
C SER A 68 -0.77 7.64 -19.64
N TRP A 69 -1.78 7.09 -18.94
CA TRP A 69 -2.84 6.28 -19.54
C TRP A 69 -4.16 7.03 -19.57
N THR A 70 -4.41 7.76 -20.66
CA THR A 70 -5.69 8.38 -20.98
C THR A 70 -6.70 7.36 -21.51
N ASP A 71 -8.01 7.64 -21.42
CA ASP A 71 -9.07 6.76 -21.91
C ASP A 71 -8.86 6.37 -23.39
N ASP A 72 -8.46 7.35 -24.20
CA ASP A 72 -8.16 7.19 -25.62
C ASP A 72 -6.91 6.32 -25.88
N ARG A 73 -5.87 6.44 -25.04
CA ARG A 73 -4.67 5.59 -25.14
C ARG A 73 -4.95 4.16 -24.69
N ILE A 74 -5.69 3.98 -23.58
CA ILE A 74 -6.17 2.66 -23.14
C ILE A 74 -6.95 1.98 -24.27
N ALA A 75 -7.77 2.76 -25.00
CA ALA A 75 -8.57 2.26 -26.11
C ALA A 75 -7.76 1.85 -27.35
N ARG A 76 -6.50 2.28 -27.48
CA ARG A 76 -5.63 1.90 -28.59
C ARG A 76 -4.59 0.86 -28.21
N GLU A 77 -4.09 0.94 -26.98
CA GLU A 77 -2.94 0.17 -26.48
C GLU A 77 -3.36 -0.77 -25.35
N TRP A 78 -4.51 -1.42 -25.51
CA TRP A 78 -5.14 -2.21 -24.46
C TRP A 78 -4.24 -3.32 -23.85
N PRO A 79 -3.51 -4.14 -24.65
CA PRO A 79 -2.59 -5.13 -24.07
C PRO A 79 -1.46 -4.49 -23.25
N GLY A 80 -0.94 -3.34 -23.71
CA GLY A 80 0.10 -2.58 -23.00
C GLY A 80 -0.42 -2.03 -21.67
N PHE A 81 -1.62 -1.46 -21.68
CA PHE A 81 -2.32 -1.04 -20.47
C PHE A 81 -2.49 -2.20 -19.48
N CYS A 82 -2.94 -3.38 -19.95
CA CYS A 82 -3.10 -4.56 -19.08
C CYS A 82 -1.78 -5.03 -18.48
N ALA A 83 -0.69 -5.01 -19.25
CA ALA A 83 0.63 -5.38 -18.76
C ALA A 83 1.12 -4.42 -17.66
N GLU A 84 1.11 -3.11 -17.92
CA GLU A 84 1.54 -2.11 -16.94
C GLU A 84 0.64 -2.08 -15.69
N THR A 85 -0.68 -2.22 -15.88
CA THR A 85 -1.63 -2.30 -14.75
C THR A 85 -1.32 -3.47 -13.84
N ARG A 86 -0.96 -4.63 -14.39
CA ARG A 86 -0.59 -5.81 -13.59
C ARG A 86 0.65 -5.55 -12.74
N GLU A 87 1.65 -4.88 -13.29
CA GLU A 87 2.85 -4.52 -12.53
C GLU A 87 2.55 -3.54 -11.39
N ILE A 88 1.71 -2.53 -11.66
CA ILE A 88 1.25 -1.59 -10.63
C ILE A 88 0.48 -2.32 -9.52
N LEU A 89 -0.47 -3.18 -9.87
CA LEU A 89 -1.26 -3.93 -8.89
C LEU A 89 -0.38 -4.87 -8.06
N ARG A 90 0.58 -5.56 -8.69
CA ARG A 90 1.55 -6.42 -7.99
C ARG A 90 2.36 -5.62 -6.97
N ALA A 91 2.91 -4.47 -7.37
CA ALA A 91 3.67 -3.62 -6.46
C ALA A 91 2.84 -3.12 -5.27
N LEU A 92 1.57 -2.75 -5.51
CA LEU A 92 0.63 -2.34 -4.46
C LEU A 92 0.31 -3.50 -3.50
N THR A 93 0.01 -4.68 -4.02
CA THR A 93 -0.29 -5.87 -3.20
C THR A 93 0.90 -6.31 -2.36
N ASP A 94 2.10 -6.34 -2.94
CA ASP A 94 3.32 -6.71 -2.23
C ASP A 94 3.60 -5.77 -1.06
N ARG A 95 3.33 -4.48 -1.25
CA ARG A 95 3.45 -3.44 -0.22
C ARG A 95 2.44 -3.63 0.90
N VAL A 96 1.14 -3.74 0.58
CA VAL A 96 0.09 -4.00 1.58
C VAL A 96 0.42 -5.25 2.39
N GLY A 97 0.93 -6.31 1.76
CA GLY A 97 1.38 -7.50 2.47
C GLY A 97 2.57 -7.27 3.42
N ARG A 98 3.50 -6.36 3.09
CA ARG A 98 4.59 -5.97 4.02
C ARG A 98 4.05 -5.20 5.22
N GLU A 99 3.11 -4.29 4.98
CA GLU A 99 2.43 -3.51 6.01
C GLU A 99 1.67 -4.42 6.97
N ASP A 100 0.86 -5.35 6.46
CA ASP A 100 0.10 -6.31 7.26
C ASP A 100 0.99 -7.16 8.18
N ARG A 101 2.16 -7.59 7.70
CA ARG A 101 3.13 -8.34 8.52
C ARG A 101 3.73 -7.48 9.64
N LEU A 102 4.00 -6.21 9.37
CA LEU A 102 4.48 -5.28 10.39
C LEU A 102 3.39 -5.05 11.45
N PHE A 103 2.13 -4.92 11.04
CA PHE A 103 0.98 -4.82 11.94
C PHE A 103 0.76 -6.06 12.79
N GLY A 104 0.90 -7.26 12.22
CA GLY A 104 0.84 -8.51 12.97
C GLY A 104 1.89 -8.56 14.08
N THR A 105 3.14 -8.24 13.74
CA THR A 105 4.26 -8.21 14.70
C THR A 105 3.99 -7.25 15.87
N LEU A 106 3.41 -6.08 15.56
CA LEU A 106 2.99 -5.11 16.57
C LEU A 106 1.90 -5.62 17.51
N ALA A 107 0.93 -6.37 16.97
CA ALA A 107 -0.15 -6.95 17.78
C ALA A 107 0.41 -8.02 18.73
N ASP A 108 1.28 -8.90 18.22
CA ASP A 108 1.89 -9.98 19.00
C ASP A 108 2.89 -9.46 20.06
N GLY A 109 3.61 -8.37 19.75
CA GLY A 109 4.47 -7.70 20.72
C GLY A 109 3.69 -7.08 21.90
N ARG A 110 2.43 -6.66 21.69
CA ARG A 110 1.56 -6.11 22.74
C ARG A 110 0.91 -7.19 23.62
N THR A 111 0.74 -8.41 23.13
CA THR A 111 0.15 -9.52 23.89
C THR A 111 1.16 -10.21 24.82
N SER A 112 2.45 -9.87 24.73
CA SER A 112 3.55 -10.46 25.51
C SER A 112 3.90 -9.69 26.81
N GLY A 113 3.03 -8.78 27.29
CA GLY A 113 3.23 -8.09 28.57
C GLY A 113 3.12 -9.06 29.77
N PRO A 114 3.90 -8.87 30.85
CA PRO A 114 3.92 -9.81 31.97
C PRO A 114 2.51 -9.95 32.60
N PRO A 115 2.11 -11.17 33.03
CA PRO A 115 0.82 -11.37 33.65
C PRO A 115 0.69 -10.51 34.91
N PRO A 116 -0.50 -9.96 35.21
CA PRO A 116 -0.69 -9.14 36.40
C PRO A 116 -0.32 -9.96 37.63
N ALA A 117 0.59 -9.40 38.44
CA ALA A 117 1.02 -10.02 39.69
C ALA A 117 -0.22 -10.35 40.53
N ALA A 118 -0.46 -11.64 40.76
CA ALA A 118 -1.50 -12.10 41.64
C ALA A 118 -1.27 -11.47 43.02
N ARG A 119 -2.17 -10.58 43.43
CA ARG A 119 -2.22 -10.06 44.78
C ARG A 119 -2.59 -11.21 45.71
N SER A 120 -1.61 -11.76 46.41
CA SER A 120 -1.84 -12.62 47.56
C SER A 120 -2.49 -11.80 48.67
N ALA A 121 -3.62 -12.29 49.17
CA ALA A 121 -4.37 -11.77 50.31
C ALA A 121 -3.69 -12.10 51.64
#